data_AF-A0A7V4EJI7-F1
#
_entry.id   AF-A0A7V4EJI7-F1
#
_cell.length_a   1.000
_cell.length_b   1.000
_cell.length_c   1.000
_cell.angle_alpha   90.00
_cell.angle_beta   90.00
_cell.angle_gamma   90.00
#
_symmetry.space_group_name_H-M   'P 1'
#
loop_
_entity.id
_entity.type
_entity.pdbx_description
1 polymer ?
#
loop_
_entity_poly.entity_id
_entity_poly.type
_entity_poly.pdbx_seq_one_letter_code
_entity_poly.pdbx_strand_id
1 'polypeptide(L)'
;MIIYAKDDVVKISGAMNRNYWLAIKAAANLLLKENPHGIIIDCADLTTTTRDGIHTLLDALRYIKQVDARILVCNVPENLLVQIKKMPGLRSGLAIANSLEEARVSLRPSTVHETVDRHAVLVLLMDGTDVPNVVSIASDLARQISVAVTLFYCIEVPRSQPLGALLPNLETKAYQMVRQAEREAARLRQPYTTHITRSRDLAKGFLAGIVEHESRLAVIGVTPEMFSSPRVAQTVATLIRRAPCDILVVRSPLSSAFLTENCSRRIPLINRRSQQRPAGNRTGFFAAWPLRPGCRWWPACLEDDKQRLSILFALSGNGGTGAGLRFACRYARTHKAQLTVITIVEVPMSLPVDAPDVPGLAVANTIMDAAERIAFEENSHINTEVIASRNTATALLEIMSRGGYNLMIMETNDTTIEPGTLDTENYVSYLMRRLPHPLWLLRTKEYAKGLPS
;
A
#
# COMPACT_ATOMS: atom_id res chain seq x y z
N MET A 1 -5.87 -43.79 26.02
CA MET A 1 -5.36 -42.58 25.37
C MET A 1 -4.88 -41.64 26.45
N ILE A 2 -3.67 -41.10 26.32
CA ILE A 2 -3.10 -40.14 27.27
C ILE A 2 -3.16 -38.77 26.59
N ILE A 3 -3.62 -37.77 27.35
CA ILE A 3 -3.72 -36.38 26.90
C ILE A 3 -2.84 -35.58 27.85
N TYR A 4 -1.86 -34.89 27.28
CA TYR A 4 -0.95 -34.03 28.01
C TYR A 4 -1.02 -32.63 27.42
N ALA A 5 -1.17 -31.61 28.26
CA ALA A 5 -1.26 -30.23 27.84
C ALA A 5 -0.13 -29.43 28.49
N LYS A 6 0.65 -28.73 27.66
CA LYS A 6 1.73 -27.85 28.13
C LYS A 6 1.94 -26.72 27.13
N ASP A 7 2.09 -25.51 27.65
CA ASP A 7 2.32 -24.28 26.88
C ASP A 7 1.21 -24.04 25.84
N ASP A 8 1.52 -24.19 24.56
CA ASP A 8 0.60 -24.04 23.42
C ASP A 8 0.18 -25.40 22.80
N VAL A 9 0.59 -26.52 23.42
CA VAL A 9 0.53 -27.85 22.82
C VAL A 9 -0.35 -28.80 23.65
N VAL A 10 -1.27 -29.46 22.96
CA VAL A 10 -1.96 -30.65 23.43
C VAL A 10 -1.34 -31.87 22.75
N LYS A 11 -0.55 -32.62 23.49
CA LYS A 11 0.02 -33.89 23.04
C LYS A 11 -0.97 -35.03 23.29
N ILE A 12 -1.29 -35.79 22.26
CA ILE A 12 -2.14 -36.97 22.34
C ILE A 12 -1.33 -38.23 22.01
N SER A 13 -1.42 -39.24 22.87
CA SER A 13 -0.67 -40.49 22.71
C SER A 13 -1.49 -41.75 23.00
N GLY A 14 -1.12 -42.83 22.33
CA GLY A 14 -1.77 -44.14 22.38
C GLY A 14 -2.87 -44.34 21.32
N ALA A 15 -3.86 -45.18 21.64
CA ALA A 15 -4.94 -45.53 20.73
C ALA A 15 -6.10 -44.52 20.75
N MET A 16 -6.39 -43.90 19.61
CA MET A 16 -7.55 -43.02 19.38
C MET A 16 -8.67 -43.79 18.68
N ASN A 17 -9.36 -44.61 19.47
CA ASN A 17 -10.38 -45.55 19.01
C ASN A 17 -11.84 -45.06 19.09
N ARG A 18 -12.09 -43.91 19.70
CA ARG A 18 -13.39 -43.25 19.85
C ARG A 18 -13.21 -41.74 19.89
N ASN A 19 -14.29 -40.98 19.88
CA ASN A 19 -14.21 -39.53 20.02
C ASN A 19 -13.80 -39.13 21.45
N TYR A 20 -12.68 -38.43 21.59
CA TYR A 20 -12.14 -37.96 22.87
C TYR A 20 -12.23 -36.43 23.02
N TRP A 21 -12.94 -35.74 22.14
CA TRP A 21 -12.99 -34.28 22.14
C TRP A 21 -13.42 -33.71 23.50
N LEU A 22 -14.39 -34.33 24.15
CA LEU A 22 -14.87 -33.87 25.47
C LEU A 22 -13.76 -33.86 26.53
N ALA A 23 -12.83 -34.82 26.48
CA ALA A 23 -11.69 -34.90 27.38
C ALA A 23 -10.62 -33.85 27.03
N ILE A 24 -10.42 -33.58 25.74
CA ILE A 24 -9.47 -32.57 25.23
C ILE A 24 -10.00 -31.15 25.49
N LYS A 25 -11.31 -30.94 25.43
CA LYS A 25 -11.97 -29.63 25.49
C LYS A 25 -11.61 -28.84 26.75
N ALA A 26 -11.53 -29.49 27.91
CA ALA A 26 -11.15 -28.83 29.16
C ALA A 26 -9.72 -28.29 29.11
N ALA A 27 -8.78 -29.09 28.61
CA ALA A 27 -7.39 -28.68 28.41
C ALA A 27 -7.29 -27.58 27.35
N ALA A 28 -7.96 -27.74 26.21
CA ALA A 28 -8.01 -26.75 25.13
C ALA A 28 -8.55 -25.40 25.63
N ASN A 29 -9.61 -25.39 26.45
CA ASN A 29 -10.13 -24.16 27.03
C ASN A 29 -9.14 -23.46 27.97
N LEU A 30 -8.34 -24.22 28.71
CA LEU A 30 -7.32 -23.65 29.58
C LEU A 30 -6.18 -23.06 28.76
N LEU A 31 -5.69 -23.80 27.76
CA LEU A 31 -4.63 -23.32 26.87
C LEU A 31 -5.07 -22.13 26.01
N LEU A 32 -6.33 -22.07 25.58
CA LEU A 32 -6.88 -20.92 24.84
C LEU A 32 -6.99 -19.65 25.70
N LYS A 33 -7.09 -19.77 27.03
CA LYS A 33 -7.01 -18.60 27.91
C LYS A 33 -5.58 -18.03 28.00
N GLU A 34 -4.59 -18.92 27.96
CA GLU A 34 -3.17 -18.53 27.99
C GLU A 34 -2.64 -18.14 26.60
N ASN A 35 -3.18 -18.76 25.54
CA ASN A 35 -2.80 -18.59 24.14
C ASN A 35 -4.05 -18.33 23.29
N PRO A 36 -4.57 -17.08 23.25
CA PRO A 36 -5.81 -16.75 22.54
C PRO A 36 -5.72 -16.98 21.03
N HIS A 37 -4.50 -16.98 20.47
CA HIS A 37 -4.27 -17.13 19.03
C HIS A 37 -4.49 -18.55 18.51
N GLY A 38 -4.45 -19.55 19.39
CA GLY A 38 -4.71 -20.93 19.03
C GLY A 38 -3.85 -21.95 19.77
N ILE A 39 -4.05 -23.22 19.41
CA ILE A 39 -3.39 -24.38 20.03
C ILE A 39 -2.86 -25.35 18.98
N ILE A 40 -1.82 -26.12 19.36
CA ILE A 40 -1.25 -27.20 18.56
C ILE A 40 -1.72 -28.54 19.14
N ILE A 41 -2.13 -29.47 18.28
CA ILE A 41 -2.35 -30.87 18.64
C ILE A 41 -1.20 -31.70 18.09
N ASP A 42 -0.35 -32.22 18.98
CA ASP A 42 0.76 -33.11 18.62
C ASP A 42 0.29 -34.57 18.61
N CYS A 43 0.38 -35.19 17.43
CA CYS A 43 -0.07 -36.55 17.15
C CYS A 43 1.07 -37.58 17.06
N ALA A 44 2.31 -37.23 17.44
CA ALA A 44 3.49 -38.06 17.20
C ALA A 44 3.38 -39.49 17.76
N ASP A 45 2.77 -39.64 18.93
CA ASP A 45 2.72 -40.90 19.68
C ASP A 45 1.39 -41.66 19.51
N LEU A 46 0.65 -41.41 18.42
CA LEU A 46 -0.58 -42.13 18.10
C LEU A 46 -0.28 -43.49 17.46
N THR A 47 -0.74 -44.57 18.10
CA THR A 47 -0.48 -45.94 17.64
C THR A 47 -1.56 -46.46 16.70
N THR A 48 -2.83 -46.18 17.00
CA THR A 48 -3.98 -46.70 16.26
C THR A 48 -5.10 -45.67 16.21
N THR A 49 -5.76 -45.58 15.06
CA THR A 49 -6.78 -44.57 14.79
C THR A 49 -7.98 -45.18 14.10
N THR A 50 -9.16 -45.04 14.71
CA THR A 50 -10.43 -45.45 14.11
C THR A 50 -11.15 -44.26 13.49
N ARG A 51 -12.18 -44.55 12.67
CA ARG A 51 -13.04 -43.52 12.07
C ARG A 51 -13.69 -42.62 13.12
N ASP A 52 -14.15 -43.20 14.23
CA ASP A 52 -14.74 -42.48 15.35
C ASP A 52 -13.72 -41.62 16.10
N GLY A 53 -12.45 -42.06 16.12
CA GLY A 53 -11.34 -41.28 16.64
C GLY A 53 -11.13 -39.96 15.91
N ILE A 54 -11.22 -39.95 14.58
CA ILE A 54 -11.03 -38.76 13.75
C ILE A 54 -12.06 -37.67 14.04
N HIS A 55 -13.28 -38.04 14.47
CA HIS A 55 -14.30 -37.07 14.87
C HIS A 55 -13.82 -36.16 16.00
N THR A 56 -12.85 -36.60 16.81
CA THR A 56 -12.15 -35.76 17.79
C THR A 56 -11.55 -34.52 17.15
N LEU A 57 -10.84 -34.66 16.02
CA LEU A 57 -10.21 -33.54 15.32
C LEU A 57 -11.24 -32.66 14.61
N LEU A 58 -12.33 -33.25 14.10
CA LEU A 58 -13.41 -32.50 13.46
C LEU A 58 -14.16 -31.62 14.47
N ASP A 59 -14.47 -32.17 15.64
CA ASP A 59 -15.16 -31.44 16.69
C ASP A 59 -14.24 -30.38 17.32
N ALA A 60 -12.95 -30.69 17.47
CA ALA A 60 -11.94 -29.70 17.86
C ALA A 60 -11.91 -28.51 16.89
N LEU A 61 -11.85 -28.80 15.59
CA LEU A 61 -11.85 -27.77 14.55
C LEU A 61 -13.12 -26.91 14.58
N ARG A 62 -14.29 -27.54 14.75
CA ARG A 62 -15.57 -26.82 14.82
C ARG A 62 -15.64 -25.91 16.03
N TYR A 63 -15.24 -26.41 17.20
CA TYR A 63 -15.27 -25.64 18.43
C TYR A 63 -14.29 -24.47 18.38
N ILE A 64 -13.05 -24.72 17.97
CA ILE A 64 -12.00 -23.68 17.95
C ILE A 64 -12.33 -22.57 16.95
N LYS A 65 -12.96 -22.92 15.81
CA LYS A 65 -13.52 -21.92 14.88
C LYS A 65 -14.63 -21.06 15.48
N GLN A 66 -15.43 -21.58 16.43
CA GLN A 66 -16.47 -20.78 17.10
C GLN A 66 -15.88 -19.75 18.07
N VAL A 67 -14.68 -20.01 18.59
CA VAL A 67 -13.96 -19.10 19.52
C VAL A 67 -12.95 -18.23 18.78
N ASP A 68 -13.01 -18.18 17.43
CA ASP A 68 -12.12 -17.41 16.55
C ASP A 68 -10.61 -17.65 16.78
N ALA A 69 -10.25 -18.86 17.21
CA ALA A 69 -8.86 -19.26 17.43
C ALA A 69 -8.39 -20.23 16.34
N ARG A 70 -7.06 -20.45 16.24
CA ARG A 70 -6.46 -21.40 15.28
C ARG A 70 -6.20 -22.75 15.93
N ILE A 71 -6.35 -23.81 15.14
CA ILE A 71 -5.89 -25.16 15.50
C ILE A 71 -4.91 -25.65 14.45
N LEU A 72 -3.74 -26.07 14.90
CA LEU A 72 -2.78 -26.79 14.06
C LEU A 72 -2.62 -28.20 14.58
N VAL A 73 -2.43 -29.15 13.67
CA VAL A 73 -2.12 -30.54 14.02
C VAL A 73 -0.75 -30.87 13.48
N CYS A 74 0.16 -31.33 14.33
CA CYS A 74 1.52 -31.67 13.92
C CYS A 74 1.84 -33.15 14.12
N ASN A 75 2.91 -33.61 13.45
CA ASN A 75 3.42 -34.99 13.54
C ASN A 75 2.32 -36.05 13.29
N VAL A 76 1.49 -35.85 12.28
CA VAL A 76 0.37 -36.74 11.97
C VAL A 76 0.88 -38.02 11.29
N PRO A 77 0.67 -39.22 11.85
CA PRO A 77 1.12 -40.46 11.23
C PRO A 77 0.34 -40.77 9.92
N GLU A 78 0.99 -41.49 9.00
CA GLU A 78 0.47 -41.68 7.63
C GLU A 78 -0.90 -42.36 7.57
N ASN A 79 -1.15 -43.31 8.47
CA ASN A 79 -2.43 -43.99 8.60
C ASN A 79 -3.58 -42.99 8.88
N LEU A 80 -3.33 -41.98 9.70
CA LEU A 80 -4.28 -40.93 10.03
C LEU A 80 -4.44 -39.92 8.88
N LEU A 81 -3.35 -39.58 8.18
CA LEU A 81 -3.40 -38.71 7.01
C LEU A 81 -4.30 -39.26 5.91
N VAL A 82 -4.23 -40.56 5.62
CA VAL A 82 -5.09 -41.23 4.63
C VAL A 82 -6.57 -41.12 5.03
N GLN A 83 -6.88 -41.25 6.32
CA GLN A 83 -8.25 -41.17 6.79
C GLN A 83 -8.77 -39.71 6.85
N ILE A 84 -7.94 -38.74 7.22
CA ILE A 84 -8.26 -37.29 7.16
C ILE A 84 -8.62 -36.89 5.73
N LYS A 85 -7.87 -37.38 4.73
CA LYS A 85 -8.14 -37.11 3.31
C LYS A 85 -9.48 -37.66 2.84
N LYS A 86 -9.97 -38.75 3.44
CA LYS A 86 -11.26 -39.38 3.12
C LYS A 86 -12.46 -38.69 3.78
N MET A 87 -12.24 -37.87 4.82
CA MET A 87 -13.33 -37.28 5.60
C MET A 87 -13.66 -35.85 5.14
N PRO A 88 -14.91 -35.58 4.71
CA PRO A 88 -15.33 -34.23 4.32
C PRO A 88 -15.31 -33.29 5.54
N GLY A 89 -14.88 -32.04 5.33
CA GLY A 89 -14.75 -31.01 6.37
C GLY A 89 -13.35 -30.89 6.99
N LEU A 90 -12.64 -31.99 7.19
CA LEU A 90 -11.25 -31.96 7.68
C LEU A 90 -10.25 -31.63 6.57
N ARG A 91 -10.45 -32.17 5.36
CA ARG A 91 -9.55 -31.99 4.20
C ARG A 91 -9.25 -30.53 3.86
N SER A 92 -10.22 -29.64 4.03
CA SER A 92 -10.12 -28.21 3.65
C SER A 92 -9.94 -27.28 4.85
N GLY A 93 -10.10 -27.79 6.08
CA GLY A 93 -10.21 -26.96 7.28
C GLY A 93 -9.10 -27.16 8.30
N LEU A 94 -8.42 -28.30 8.31
CA LEU A 94 -7.39 -28.62 9.29
C LEU A 94 -6.00 -28.22 8.75
N ALA A 95 -5.28 -27.35 9.47
CA ALA A 95 -3.90 -27.04 9.17
C ALA A 95 -2.98 -28.13 9.73
N ILE A 96 -2.17 -28.76 8.88
CA ILE A 96 -1.28 -29.85 9.26
C ILE A 96 0.18 -29.43 9.04
N ALA A 97 0.99 -29.50 10.09
CA ALA A 97 2.43 -29.24 10.05
C ALA A 97 3.22 -30.54 10.21
N ASN A 98 4.44 -30.60 9.66
CA ASN A 98 5.28 -31.80 9.76
C ASN A 98 6.04 -31.89 11.08
N SER A 99 6.19 -30.76 11.78
CA SER A 99 6.90 -30.67 13.06
C SER A 99 6.24 -29.67 13.99
N LEU A 100 6.58 -29.76 15.28
CA LEU A 100 6.11 -28.83 16.30
C LEU A 100 6.62 -27.40 16.04
N GLU A 101 7.86 -27.26 15.60
CA GLU A 101 8.47 -25.95 15.31
C GLU A 101 7.77 -25.24 14.14
N GLU A 102 7.44 -25.97 13.07
CA GLU A 102 6.68 -25.44 11.94
C GLU A 102 5.27 -24.99 12.36
N ALA A 103 4.61 -25.75 13.24
CA ALA A 103 3.33 -25.37 13.80
C ALA A 103 3.42 -24.10 14.65
N ARG A 104 4.46 -23.98 15.47
CA ARG A 104 4.71 -22.78 16.30
C ARG A 104 4.96 -21.53 15.48
N VAL A 105 5.77 -21.63 14.42
CA VAL A 105 5.98 -20.50 13.49
C VAL A 105 4.67 -20.04 12.86
N SER A 106 3.77 -20.99 12.57
CA SER A 106 2.45 -20.69 11.99
C SER A 106 1.45 -20.10 13.00
N LEU A 107 1.62 -20.40 14.29
CA LEU A 107 0.76 -19.94 15.40
C LEU A 107 1.17 -18.61 16.00
N ARG A 108 2.45 -18.23 15.87
CA ARG A 108 2.93 -16.96 16.41
C ARG A 108 2.06 -15.83 15.85
N PRO A 109 1.36 -15.08 16.71
CA PRO A 109 0.65 -13.89 16.28
C PRO A 109 1.66 -12.85 15.80
N SER A 110 1.22 -12.05 14.82
CA SER A 110 1.70 -10.69 14.65
C SER A 110 1.69 -9.99 16.01
N THR A 111 2.72 -9.22 16.36
CA THR A 111 2.72 -8.54 17.66
C THR A 111 1.50 -7.62 17.78
N VAL A 112 0.55 -7.97 18.64
CA VAL A 112 -0.67 -7.18 18.89
C VAL A 112 -0.39 -6.33 20.12
N HIS A 113 -0.20 -5.02 19.94
CA HIS A 113 -0.55 -4.06 20.99
C HIS A 113 -2.08 -3.91 20.95
N GLU A 114 -2.75 -4.53 21.93
CA GLU A 114 -4.20 -4.47 22.08
C GLU A 114 -4.64 -3.08 22.52
N THR A 115 -4.89 -2.22 21.54
CA THR A 115 -6.04 -1.32 21.48
C THR A 115 -6.24 -0.98 20.00
N VAL A 116 -7.29 -1.51 19.39
CA VAL A 116 -7.72 -1.07 18.05
C VAL A 116 -8.23 0.35 18.23
N ASP A 117 -7.36 1.33 17.96
CA ASP A 117 -7.73 2.73 17.98
C ASP A 117 -8.67 2.95 16.80
N ARG A 118 -9.96 2.98 17.08
CA ARG A 118 -11.00 3.28 16.09
C ARG A 118 -10.69 4.70 15.59
N HIS A 119 -10.42 4.85 14.28
CA HIS A 119 -9.90 6.06 13.61
C HIS A 119 -8.38 6.11 13.30
N ALA A 120 -7.73 4.96 13.15
CA ALA A 120 -6.30 4.88 12.78
C ALA A 120 -5.99 5.27 11.32
N VAL A 121 -4.72 5.61 11.08
CA VAL A 121 -4.13 5.62 9.72
C VAL A 121 -3.69 4.20 9.38
N LEU A 122 -4.23 3.65 8.30
CA LEU A 122 -3.96 2.27 7.89
C LEU A 122 -2.89 2.22 6.80
N VAL A 123 -1.77 1.55 7.05
CA VAL A 123 -0.72 1.33 6.05
C VAL A 123 -0.94 -0.02 5.39
N LEU A 124 -1.29 -0.01 4.11
CA LEU A 124 -1.49 -1.19 3.29
C LEU A 124 -0.15 -1.66 2.72
N LEU A 125 0.34 -2.78 3.24
CA LEU A 125 1.61 -3.39 2.85
C LEU A 125 1.38 -4.51 1.83
N MET A 126 2.17 -4.48 0.77
CA MET A 126 2.22 -5.52 -0.27
C MET A 126 3.66 -5.82 -0.70
N ASP A 127 3.89 -7.00 -1.26
CA ASP A 127 5.22 -7.41 -1.74
C ASP A 127 5.86 -6.36 -2.65
N GLY A 128 7.05 -5.89 -2.28
CA GLY A 128 7.79 -4.86 -3.03
C GLY A 128 7.53 -3.42 -2.58
N THR A 129 6.68 -3.20 -1.58
CA THR A 129 6.46 -1.87 -0.99
C THR A 129 7.75 -1.29 -0.42
N ASP A 130 8.00 -0.01 -0.68
CA ASP A 130 9.05 0.78 -0.03
C ASP A 130 8.64 1.15 1.40
N VAL A 131 8.80 0.16 2.30
CA VAL A 131 8.32 0.23 3.69
C VAL A 131 8.81 1.48 4.44
N PRO A 132 10.12 1.83 4.43
CA PRO A 132 10.59 3.01 5.17
C PRO A 132 9.92 4.31 4.75
N ASN A 133 9.77 4.53 3.43
CA ASN A 133 9.15 5.74 2.91
C ASN A 133 7.67 5.83 3.31
N VAL A 134 6.92 4.75 3.08
CA VAL A 134 5.47 4.71 3.29
C VAL A 134 5.11 4.81 4.77
N VAL A 135 5.84 4.10 5.63
CA VAL A 135 5.64 4.17 7.09
C VAL A 135 6.03 5.53 7.64
N SER A 136 7.09 6.17 7.10
CA SER A 136 7.45 7.54 7.49
C SER A 136 6.33 8.52 7.19
N ILE A 137 5.80 8.48 5.97
CA ILE A 137 4.72 9.37 5.54
C ILE A 137 3.46 9.11 6.37
N ALA A 138 3.07 7.85 6.53
CA ALA A 138 1.91 7.51 7.34
C ALA A 138 2.06 7.93 8.80
N SER A 139 3.26 7.81 9.38
CA SER A 139 3.55 8.26 10.74
C SER A 139 3.45 9.77 10.86
N ASP A 140 4.01 10.52 9.92
CA ASP A 140 3.94 11.98 9.91
C ASP A 140 2.48 12.47 9.81
N LEU A 141 1.68 11.82 8.96
CA LEU A 141 0.24 12.10 8.86
C LEU A 141 -0.52 11.71 10.13
N ALA A 142 -0.21 10.56 10.72
CA ALA A 142 -0.84 10.10 11.95
C ALA A 142 -0.53 11.04 13.13
N ARG A 143 0.69 11.59 13.24
CA ARG A 143 1.04 12.60 14.25
C ARG A 143 0.24 13.89 14.10
N GLN A 144 -0.04 14.33 12.88
CA GLN A 144 -0.83 15.55 12.65
C GLN A 144 -2.26 15.44 13.19
N ILE A 145 -2.82 14.22 13.22
CA ILE A 145 -4.15 13.93 13.76
C ILE A 145 -4.13 13.21 15.12
N SER A 146 -2.94 13.02 15.70
CA SER A 146 -2.71 12.35 17.00
C SER A 146 -3.32 10.94 17.11
N VAL A 147 -3.19 10.12 16.06
CA VAL A 147 -3.69 8.73 16.05
C VAL A 147 -2.54 7.71 15.89
N ALA A 148 -2.81 6.45 16.24
CA ALA A 148 -1.90 5.34 15.98
C ALA A 148 -1.90 4.92 14.48
N VAL A 149 -0.82 4.24 14.06
CA VAL A 149 -0.70 3.65 12.73
C VAL A 149 -1.00 2.15 12.78
N THR A 150 -1.88 1.65 11.92
CA THR A 150 -2.10 0.21 11.78
C THR A 150 -1.34 -0.31 10.54
N LEU A 151 -0.38 -1.20 10.76
CA LEU A 151 0.40 -1.87 9.74
C LEU A 151 -0.36 -3.11 9.26
N PHE A 152 -0.94 -3.03 8.06
CA PHE A 152 -1.85 -4.06 7.55
C PHE A 152 -1.26 -4.76 6.33
N TYR A 153 -1.00 -6.06 6.45
CA TYR A 153 -0.50 -6.88 5.36
C TYR A 153 -1.52 -7.94 4.96
N CYS A 154 -1.73 -8.15 3.67
CA CYS A 154 -2.63 -9.17 3.14
C CYS A 154 -1.86 -10.25 2.36
N ILE A 155 -1.84 -11.48 2.87
CA ILE A 155 -1.28 -12.64 2.16
C ILE A 155 -2.26 -13.08 1.06
N GLU A 156 -1.83 -12.99 -0.21
CA GLU A 156 -2.61 -13.48 -1.35
C GLU A 156 -2.54 -15.01 -1.43
N VAL A 157 -3.66 -15.69 -1.13
CA VAL A 157 -3.76 -17.15 -1.19
C VAL A 157 -4.17 -17.59 -2.60
N PRO A 158 -3.40 -18.45 -3.29
CA PRO A 158 -3.76 -18.97 -4.60
C PRO A 158 -5.11 -19.67 -4.60
N ARG A 159 -5.92 -19.48 -5.65
CA ARG A 159 -7.24 -20.12 -5.78
C ARG A 159 -7.18 -21.65 -5.83
N SER A 160 -6.03 -22.22 -6.21
CA SER A 160 -5.78 -23.66 -6.21
C SER A 160 -5.61 -24.25 -4.81
N GLN A 161 -5.47 -23.42 -3.78
CA GLN A 161 -5.24 -23.85 -2.40
C GLN A 161 -6.40 -23.40 -1.47
N PRO A 162 -6.67 -24.15 -0.38
CA PRO A 162 -7.60 -23.70 0.65
C PRO A 162 -7.06 -22.45 1.36
N LEU A 163 -7.95 -21.58 1.86
CA LEU A 163 -7.57 -20.35 2.58
C LEU A 163 -6.68 -20.62 3.82
N GLY A 164 -6.87 -21.78 4.46
CA GLY A 164 -6.07 -22.24 5.58
C GLY A 164 -4.81 -23.03 5.21
N ALA A 165 -4.45 -23.13 3.91
CA ALA A 165 -3.22 -23.80 3.50
C ALA A 165 -2.00 -23.13 4.16
N LEU A 166 -1.01 -23.95 4.53
CA LEU A 166 0.28 -23.44 4.95
C LEU A 166 1.03 -22.91 3.73
N LEU A 167 1.44 -21.65 3.80
CA LEU A 167 2.16 -20.95 2.74
C LEU A 167 3.49 -20.42 3.30
N PRO A 168 4.41 -21.29 3.75
CA PRO A 168 5.55 -20.89 4.57
C PRO A 168 6.42 -19.81 3.91
N ASN A 169 6.58 -19.87 2.58
CA ASN A 169 7.32 -18.85 1.83
C ASN A 169 6.63 -17.48 1.83
N LEU A 170 5.29 -17.44 1.66
CA LEU A 170 4.53 -16.19 1.66
C LEU A 170 4.37 -15.64 3.08
N GLU A 171 4.17 -16.51 4.05
CA GLU A 171 4.09 -16.15 5.47
C GLU A 171 5.42 -15.57 5.96
N THR A 172 6.55 -16.20 5.61
CA THR A 172 7.88 -15.68 5.94
C THR A 172 8.10 -14.29 5.35
N LYS A 173 7.73 -14.06 4.09
CA LYS A 173 7.80 -12.74 3.45
C LYS A 173 6.92 -11.71 4.15
N ALA A 174 5.68 -12.08 4.47
CA ALA A 174 4.74 -11.24 5.20
C ALA A 174 5.34 -10.80 6.54
N TYR A 175 5.86 -11.74 7.34
CA TYR A 175 6.49 -11.43 8.62
C TYR A 175 7.75 -10.58 8.48
N GLN A 176 8.56 -10.80 7.44
CA GLN A 176 9.75 -9.98 7.19
C GLN A 176 9.38 -8.53 6.87
N MET A 177 8.39 -8.32 5.99
CA MET A 177 7.90 -6.99 5.62
C MET A 177 7.26 -6.26 6.79
N VAL A 178 6.40 -6.95 7.53
CA VAL A 178 5.76 -6.41 8.73
C VAL A 178 6.80 -6.04 9.77
N ARG A 179 7.77 -6.92 10.05
CA ARG A 179 8.86 -6.61 10.99
C ARG A 179 9.69 -5.40 10.54
N GLN A 180 9.90 -5.23 9.24
CA GLN A 180 10.56 -4.04 8.72
C GLN A 180 9.71 -2.78 9.01
N ALA A 181 8.39 -2.85 8.81
CA ALA A 181 7.48 -1.75 9.09
C ALA A 181 7.42 -1.41 10.59
N GLU A 182 7.38 -2.42 11.46
CA GLU A 182 7.42 -2.26 12.92
C GLU A 182 8.72 -1.57 13.37
N ARG A 183 9.87 -1.95 12.80
CA ARG A 183 11.16 -1.31 13.09
C ARG A 183 11.17 0.17 12.69
N GLU A 184 10.62 0.49 11.53
CA GLU A 184 10.54 1.89 11.07
C GLU A 184 9.57 2.72 11.91
N ALA A 185 8.40 2.19 12.24
CA ALA A 185 7.45 2.85 13.12
C ALA A 185 8.04 3.08 14.53
N ALA A 186 8.75 2.07 15.08
CA ALA A 186 9.45 2.17 16.36
C ALA A 186 10.57 3.23 16.32
N ARG A 187 11.37 3.27 15.25
CA ARG A 187 12.41 4.30 15.04
C ARG A 187 11.82 5.70 15.06
N LEU A 188 10.64 5.86 14.49
CA LEU A 188 9.88 7.10 14.43
C LEU A 188 9.09 7.40 15.71
N ARG A 189 9.15 6.53 16.73
CA ARG A 189 8.38 6.62 17.99
C ARG A 189 6.87 6.77 17.75
N GLN A 190 6.38 6.22 16.66
CA GLN A 190 4.96 6.26 16.32
C GLN A 190 4.26 5.07 16.97
N PRO A 191 3.17 5.25 17.73
CA PRO A 191 2.35 4.13 18.19
C PRO A 191 1.83 3.33 16.99
N TYR A 192 2.01 2.01 17.03
CA TYR A 192 1.56 1.14 15.96
C TYR A 192 0.89 -0.14 16.45
N THR A 193 -0.02 -0.64 15.61
CA THR A 193 -0.60 -1.99 15.71
C THR A 193 -0.34 -2.75 14.43
N THR A 194 -0.22 -4.07 14.51
CA THR A 194 0.10 -4.91 13.36
C THR A 194 -1.03 -5.89 13.10
N HIS A 195 -1.43 -6.02 11.84
CA HIS A 195 -2.44 -6.98 11.42
C HIS A 195 -2.03 -7.69 10.11
N ILE A 196 -2.10 -9.02 10.11
CA ILE A 196 -1.85 -9.86 8.94
C ILE A 196 -3.11 -10.65 8.64
N THR A 197 -3.67 -10.44 7.45
CA THR A 197 -4.84 -11.18 6.97
C THR A 197 -4.50 -12.07 5.77
N ARG A 198 -5.41 -12.99 5.43
CA ARG A 198 -5.32 -13.84 4.24
C ARG A 198 -6.52 -13.57 3.34
N SER A 199 -6.26 -13.33 2.07
CA SER A 199 -7.32 -13.14 1.07
C SER A 199 -6.93 -13.78 -0.26
N ARG A 200 -7.93 -14.15 -1.07
CA ARG A 200 -7.72 -14.56 -2.47
C ARG A 200 -7.63 -13.39 -3.45
N ASP A 201 -7.92 -12.20 -2.95
CA ASP A 201 -8.01 -10.96 -3.70
C ASP A 201 -7.51 -9.83 -2.80
N LEU A 202 -6.38 -9.23 -3.17
CA LEU A 202 -5.72 -8.18 -2.39
C LEU A 202 -6.64 -6.97 -2.19
N ALA A 203 -7.35 -6.54 -3.23
CA ALA A 203 -8.26 -5.39 -3.14
C ALA A 203 -9.38 -5.66 -2.14
N LYS A 204 -9.99 -6.86 -2.18
CA LYS A 204 -11.03 -7.23 -1.20
C LYS A 204 -10.47 -7.35 0.22
N GLY A 205 -9.27 -7.91 0.37
CA GLY A 205 -8.61 -8.04 1.68
C GLY A 205 -8.33 -6.68 2.31
N PHE A 206 -7.79 -5.75 1.53
CA PHE A 206 -7.54 -4.38 1.99
C PHE A 206 -8.83 -3.61 2.27
N LEU A 207 -9.86 -3.73 1.42
CA LEU A 207 -11.16 -3.10 1.68
C LEU A 207 -11.81 -3.62 2.97
N ALA A 208 -11.74 -4.93 3.21
CA ALA A 208 -12.23 -5.51 4.47
C ALA A 208 -11.45 -4.95 5.67
N GLY A 209 -10.12 -4.88 5.59
CA GLY A 209 -9.29 -4.28 6.65
C GLY A 209 -9.60 -2.80 6.91
N ILE A 210 -9.84 -2.02 5.86
CA ILE A 210 -10.26 -0.61 5.99
C ILE A 210 -11.58 -0.48 6.75
N VAL A 211 -12.54 -1.35 6.46
CA VAL A 211 -13.85 -1.36 7.14
C VAL A 211 -13.69 -1.82 8.59
N GLU A 212 -12.96 -2.91 8.82
CA GLU A 212 -12.74 -3.50 10.15
C GLU A 212 -12.06 -2.54 11.13
N HIS A 213 -11.09 -1.76 10.64
CA HIS A 213 -10.35 -0.80 11.46
C HIS A 213 -10.98 0.60 11.51
N GLU A 214 -12.11 0.82 10.81
CA GLU A 214 -12.78 2.13 10.70
C GLU A 214 -11.80 3.27 10.33
N SER A 215 -10.86 2.96 9.43
CA SER A 215 -9.73 3.83 9.12
C SER A 215 -10.20 5.12 8.45
N ARG A 216 -9.65 6.27 8.86
CA ARG A 216 -9.97 7.57 8.22
C ARG A 216 -9.17 7.81 6.96
N LEU A 217 -7.93 7.32 6.95
CA LEU A 217 -7.00 7.39 5.84
C LEU A 217 -6.32 6.03 5.68
N ALA A 218 -6.31 5.51 4.47
CA ALA A 218 -5.48 4.36 4.10
C ALA A 218 -4.36 4.79 3.17
N VAL A 219 -3.13 4.46 3.55
CA VAL A 219 -1.89 4.78 2.83
C VAL A 219 -1.37 3.51 2.19
N ILE A 220 -1.15 3.54 0.88
CA ILE A 220 -0.61 2.41 0.12
C ILE A 220 0.66 2.84 -0.60
N GLY A 221 1.73 2.08 -0.41
CA GLY A 221 2.98 2.30 -1.09
C GLY A 221 3.06 1.56 -2.41
N VAL A 222 3.44 2.26 -3.47
CA VAL A 222 3.68 1.66 -4.78
C VAL A 222 5.01 2.12 -5.38
N THR A 223 5.68 1.23 -6.10
CA THR A 223 6.81 1.58 -6.96
C THR A 223 6.35 1.57 -8.41
N PRO A 224 7.03 2.30 -9.31
CA PRO A 224 6.71 2.24 -10.74
C PRO A 224 6.77 0.82 -11.32
N GLU A 225 7.67 -0.03 -10.83
CA GLU A 225 7.77 -1.44 -11.22
C GLU A 225 6.54 -2.23 -10.77
N MET A 226 6.09 -2.05 -9.52
CA MET A 226 4.86 -2.67 -9.02
C MET A 226 3.64 -2.19 -9.80
N PHE A 227 3.51 -0.89 -10.05
CA PHE A 227 2.38 -0.31 -10.78
C PHE A 227 2.35 -0.73 -12.27
N SER A 228 3.46 -1.27 -12.78
CA SER A 228 3.49 -1.88 -14.11
C SER A 228 2.78 -3.25 -14.14
N SER A 229 2.64 -3.92 -13.00
CA SER A 229 1.82 -5.13 -12.88
C SER A 229 0.33 -4.80 -12.96
N PRO A 230 -0.43 -5.39 -13.90
CA PRO A 230 -1.87 -5.17 -14.00
C PRO A 230 -2.64 -5.47 -12.71
N ARG A 231 -2.16 -6.44 -11.91
CA ARG A 231 -2.80 -6.81 -10.65
C ARG A 231 -2.70 -5.73 -9.58
N VAL A 232 -1.54 -5.09 -9.45
CA VAL A 232 -1.32 -4.01 -8.47
C VAL A 232 -2.06 -2.76 -8.92
N ALA A 233 -1.96 -2.40 -10.20
CA ALA A 233 -2.71 -1.28 -10.78
C ALA A 233 -4.23 -1.47 -10.55
N GLN A 234 -4.74 -2.69 -10.78
CA GLN A 234 -6.14 -3.03 -10.49
C GLN A 234 -6.50 -2.89 -9.02
N THR A 235 -5.60 -3.30 -8.12
CA THR A 235 -5.80 -3.20 -6.68
C THR A 235 -5.91 -1.75 -6.25
N VAL A 236 -4.96 -0.90 -6.69
CA VAL A 236 -4.98 0.54 -6.42
C VAL A 236 -6.23 1.22 -7.00
N ALA A 237 -6.60 0.90 -8.25
CA ALA A 237 -7.81 1.42 -8.89
C ALA A 237 -9.08 1.03 -8.10
N THR A 238 -9.14 -0.22 -7.64
CA THR A 238 -10.28 -0.72 -6.87
C THR A 238 -10.35 -0.06 -5.49
N LEU A 239 -9.20 0.17 -4.84
CA LEU A 239 -9.13 0.90 -3.57
C LEU A 239 -9.58 2.34 -3.73
N ILE A 240 -9.04 3.06 -4.73
CA ILE A 240 -9.47 4.43 -5.04
C ILE A 240 -10.98 4.45 -5.30
N ARG A 241 -11.54 3.52 -6.07
CA ARG A 241 -12.98 3.55 -6.40
C ARG A 241 -13.90 3.15 -5.24
N ARG A 242 -13.49 2.20 -4.40
CA ARG A 242 -14.41 1.53 -3.45
C ARG A 242 -14.11 1.76 -1.98
N ALA A 243 -12.95 2.32 -1.63
CA ALA A 243 -12.61 2.50 -0.22
C ALA A 243 -13.60 3.45 0.47
N PRO A 244 -14.10 3.10 1.67
CA PRO A 244 -15.01 3.95 2.43
C PRO A 244 -14.29 5.09 3.18
N CYS A 245 -12.99 5.29 2.96
CA CYS A 245 -12.16 6.29 3.62
C CYS A 245 -11.31 7.06 2.59
N ASP A 246 -10.54 8.05 3.03
CA ASP A 246 -9.56 8.71 2.15
C ASP A 246 -8.43 7.74 1.80
N ILE A 247 -7.92 7.83 0.57
CA ILE A 247 -6.83 6.96 0.09
C ILE A 247 -5.67 7.83 -0.35
N LEU A 248 -4.49 7.54 0.18
CA LEU A 248 -3.23 8.13 -0.24
C LEU A 248 -2.35 7.05 -0.87
N VAL A 249 -2.15 7.15 -2.18
CA VAL A 249 -1.19 6.31 -2.89
C VAL A 249 0.15 7.04 -2.91
N VAL A 250 1.12 6.48 -2.19
CA VAL A 250 2.50 6.98 -2.11
C VAL A 250 3.32 6.23 -3.14
N ARG A 251 3.76 6.93 -4.18
CA ARG A 251 4.62 6.37 -5.21
C ARG A 251 6.06 6.81 -5.01
N SER A 252 6.95 5.84 -4.77
CA SER A 252 8.40 6.07 -4.63
C SER A 252 9.04 6.50 -5.96
N PRO A 253 10.15 7.27 -5.93
CA PRO A 253 10.81 7.74 -7.15
C PRO A 253 11.29 6.58 -8.04
N LEU A 254 11.59 6.87 -9.31
CA LEU A 254 12.16 5.86 -10.21
C LEU A 254 13.51 5.39 -9.67
N SER A 255 13.69 4.07 -9.58
CA SER A 255 14.98 3.52 -9.20
C SER A 255 16.05 3.90 -10.24
N SER A 256 17.30 4.09 -9.80
CA SER A 256 18.40 4.44 -10.69
C SER A 256 18.61 3.39 -11.80
N ALA A 257 18.31 2.12 -11.52
CA ALA A 257 18.34 1.02 -12.50
C ALA A 257 17.35 1.24 -13.66
N PHE A 258 16.14 1.70 -13.35
CA PHE A 258 15.06 1.92 -14.33
C PHE A 258 15.35 3.10 -15.27
N LEU A 259 16.09 4.11 -14.80
CA LEU A 259 16.52 5.24 -15.62
C LEU A 259 17.56 4.82 -16.69
N THR A 260 18.46 3.89 -16.36
CA THR A 260 19.47 3.36 -17.30
C THR A 260 18.88 2.54 -18.43
N GLU A 261 17.88 1.68 -18.16
CA GLU A 261 17.25 0.84 -19.19
C GLU A 261 16.42 1.67 -20.18
N ASN A 262 15.73 2.72 -19.72
CA ASN A 262 14.87 3.54 -20.59
C ASN A 262 15.59 4.70 -21.29
N CYS A 263 16.70 5.23 -20.74
CA CYS A 263 17.54 6.22 -21.45
C CYS A 263 18.20 5.64 -22.72
N SER A 264 18.29 4.31 -22.83
CA SER A 264 18.83 3.62 -24.00
C SER A 264 17.89 3.66 -25.22
N ARG A 265 16.60 3.99 -25.03
CA ARG A 265 15.60 4.15 -26.10
C ARG A 265 15.46 5.63 -26.44
N ARG A 266 16.23 6.05 -27.45
CA ARG A 266 16.29 7.41 -28.04
C ARG A 266 14.93 8.11 -28.09
N ILE A 267 14.77 9.18 -27.33
CA ILE A 267 13.86 10.28 -27.69
C ILE A 267 14.49 10.94 -28.94
N PRO A 268 13.76 11.11 -30.06
CA PRO A 268 14.31 11.79 -31.23
C PRO A 268 14.57 13.25 -30.84
N LEU A 269 15.85 13.63 -30.74
CA LEU A 269 16.25 15.03 -30.64
C LEU A 269 15.74 15.74 -31.91
N ILE A 270 14.76 16.62 -31.73
CA ILE A 270 14.27 17.51 -32.76
C ILE A 270 15.47 18.32 -33.29
N ASN A 271 15.55 18.33 -34.62
CA ASN A 271 16.66 18.78 -35.44
C ASN A 271 17.08 20.23 -35.14
N ARG A 272 18.29 20.44 -34.61
CA ARG A 272 18.96 21.76 -34.57
C ARG A 272 19.50 22.12 -35.96
N ARG A 273 18.63 22.55 -36.87
CA ARG A 273 19.04 23.28 -38.08
C ARG A 273 18.00 24.35 -38.43
N SER A 274 18.14 25.52 -37.81
CA SER A 274 17.90 26.84 -38.40
C SER A 274 17.82 27.87 -37.30
N GLN A 275 18.93 28.56 -37.04
CA GLN A 275 18.94 29.98 -36.67
C GLN A 275 20.40 30.43 -36.65
N GLN A 276 20.82 31.01 -37.78
CA GLN A 276 21.95 31.91 -37.82
C GLN A 276 21.65 33.08 -36.87
N ARG A 277 22.53 33.31 -35.90
CA ARG A 277 22.54 34.52 -35.06
C ARG A 277 23.38 35.60 -35.74
N PRO A 278 22.96 36.87 -35.77
CA PRO A 278 23.89 37.99 -35.86
C PRO A 278 24.50 38.27 -34.47
N ALA A 279 25.75 38.72 -34.47
CA ALA A 279 26.54 39.05 -33.29
C ALA A 279 26.08 40.38 -32.66
N GLY A 280 25.97 40.42 -31.34
CA GLY A 280 25.76 41.68 -30.61
C GLY A 280 25.48 41.49 -29.12
N ASN A 281 26.43 41.95 -28.30
CA ASN A 281 26.40 42.21 -26.86
C ASN A 281 26.45 41.05 -25.84
N ARG A 282 27.55 41.10 -25.09
CA ARG A 282 27.95 40.24 -23.98
C ARG A 282 27.24 40.64 -22.69
N THR A 283 26.44 39.75 -22.12
CA THR A 283 26.37 39.46 -20.68
C THR A 283 25.83 38.03 -20.51
N GLY A 284 26.34 37.27 -19.54
CA GLY A 284 25.69 36.05 -19.03
C GLY A 284 26.28 34.72 -19.50
N PHE A 285 27.14 34.17 -18.62
CA PHE A 285 27.38 32.75 -18.35
C PHE A 285 26.61 31.70 -19.18
N PHE A 286 27.36 30.89 -19.94
CA PHE A 286 26.97 29.53 -20.30
C PHE A 286 28.18 28.61 -20.08
N ALA A 287 28.23 27.95 -18.93
CA ALA A 287 29.08 26.79 -18.72
C ALA A 287 28.19 25.55 -18.87
N ALA A 288 28.34 24.87 -20.02
CA ALA A 288 27.84 23.53 -20.22
C ALA A 288 28.56 22.58 -19.25
N TRP A 289 27.84 21.92 -18.35
CA TRP A 289 28.39 20.85 -17.53
C TRP A 289 28.41 19.53 -18.31
N PRO A 290 29.55 18.82 -18.38
CA PRO A 290 29.60 17.50 -18.97
C PRO A 290 29.03 16.47 -17.99
N LEU A 291 28.12 15.64 -18.48
CA LEU A 291 27.60 14.45 -17.78
C LEU A 291 28.77 13.49 -17.49
N ARG A 292 29.22 13.41 -16.23
CA ARG A 292 30.12 12.33 -15.79
C ARG A 292 29.30 11.07 -15.47
N PRO A 293 29.66 9.91 -16.03
CA PRO A 293 29.07 8.63 -15.64
C PRO A 293 29.60 8.25 -14.26
N GLY A 294 28.70 8.06 -13.28
CA GLY A 294 29.06 7.71 -11.91
C GLY A 294 28.30 8.47 -10.80
N CYS A 295 27.37 9.36 -11.14
CA CYS A 295 26.58 10.07 -10.12
C CYS A 295 25.63 9.08 -9.41
N ARG A 296 25.92 8.80 -8.13
CA ARG A 296 24.99 8.21 -7.16
C ARG A 296 23.84 9.20 -6.93
N TRP A 297 22.73 9.03 -7.64
CA TRP A 297 21.48 9.71 -7.32
C TRP A 297 20.83 8.95 -6.15
N TRP A 298 21.00 9.49 -4.94
CA TRP A 298 20.59 8.97 -3.62
C TRP A 298 21.53 7.90 -3.01
N PRO A 299 22.19 8.17 -1.85
CA PRO A 299 21.71 8.96 -0.70
C PRO A 299 22.31 10.37 -0.54
N ALA A 300 23.07 10.89 -1.50
CA ALA A 300 23.82 12.15 -1.32
C ALA A 300 23.01 13.46 -1.49
N CYS A 301 21.70 13.43 -1.74
CA CYS A 301 20.88 14.65 -1.89
C CYS A 301 20.22 15.13 -0.59
N LEU A 302 20.46 14.46 0.54
CA LEU A 302 19.98 14.90 1.87
C LEU A 302 21.10 15.36 2.80
N GLU A 303 22.37 15.24 2.40
CA GLU A 303 23.50 15.46 3.31
C GLU A 303 24.25 16.78 3.12
N ASP A 304 23.96 17.59 2.10
CA ASP A 304 24.54 18.93 1.97
C ASP A 304 23.49 20.00 1.62
N ASP A 305 23.38 20.99 2.52
CA ASP A 305 22.71 22.29 2.42
C ASP A 305 21.18 22.32 2.16
N LYS A 306 20.40 22.44 3.25
CA LYS A 306 19.11 23.18 3.38
C LYS A 306 18.26 23.37 2.12
N GLN A 307 18.09 22.37 1.26
CA GLN A 307 17.13 22.46 0.16
C GLN A 307 15.74 22.42 0.80
N ARG A 308 15.09 23.59 0.83
CA ARG A 308 13.69 23.71 1.26
C ARG A 308 12.88 22.77 0.39
N LEU A 309 12.06 21.92 1.03
CA LEU A 309 11.14 21.04 0.33
C LEU A 309 10.27 21.89 -0.60
N SER A 310 10.28 21.59 -1.90
CA SER A 310 9.42 22.25 -2.88
C SER A 310 8.39 21.24 -3.40
N ILE A 311 7.12 21.58 -3.25
CA ILE A 311 5.97 20.71 -3.55
C ILE A 311 5.20 21.30 -4.72
N LEU A 312 4.97 20.47 -5.73
CA LEU A 312 4.06 20.77 -6.84
C LEU A 312 2.71 20.10 -6.59
N PHE A 313 1.65 20.87 -6.51
CA PHE A 313 0.28 20.36 -6.44
C PHE A 313 -0.42 20.58 -7.78
N ALA A 314 -0.77 19.49 -8.47
CA ALA A 314 -1.48 19.60 -9.74
C ALA A 314 -2.99 19.44 -9.54
N LEU A 315 -3.73 20.49 -9.88
CA LEU A 315 -5.19 20.51 -9.91
C LEU A 315 -5.69 19.85 -11.20
N SER A 316 -6.65 18.93 -11.06
CA SER A 316 -7.40 18.42 -12.21
C SER A 316 -8.51 19.41 -12.58
N GLY A 317 -8.72 19.66 -13.87
CA GLY A 317 -9.67 20.65 -14.39
C GLY A 317 -11.14 20.44 -14.02
N ASN A 318 -11.49 19.30 -13.42
CA ASN A 318 -12.86 18.98 -13.00
C ASN A 318 -13.25 19.54 -11.61
N GLY A 319 -12.50 20.52 -11.09
CA GLY A 319 -12.86 21.25 -9.87
C GLY A 319 -12.84 20.38 -8.61
N GLY A 320 -11.63 20.02 -8.18
CA GLY A 320 -11.32 19.34 -6.91
C GLY A 320 -12.16 19.82 -5.71
N THR A 321 -12.43 18.96 -4.73
CA THR A 321 -13.16 19.31 -3.49
C THR A 321 -12.45 20.34 -2.62
N GLY A 322 -11.25 20.76 -3.01
CA GLY A 322 -10.37 21.60 -2.21
C GLY A 322 -9.73 20.83 -1.06
N ALA A 323 -10.28 19.68 -0.64
CA ALA A 323 -9.74 18.85 0.41
C ALA A 323 -8.31 18.37 0.12
N GLY A 324 -7.99 18.02 -1.12
CA GLY A 324 -6.63 17.66 -1.49
C GLY A 324 -5.65 18.83 -1.40
N LEU A 325 -6.08 20.02 -1.81
CA LEU A 325 -5.29 21.24 -1.67
C LEU A 325 -5.10 21.64 -0.20
N ARG A 326 -6.15 21.53 0.63
CA ARG A 326 -6.06 21.75 2.08
C ARG A 326 -5.06 20.79 2.72
N PHE A 327 -5.09 19.52 2.34
CA PHE A 327 -4.10 18.53 2.76
C PHE A 327 -2.68 18.96 2.37
N ALA A 328 -2.46 19.36 1.11
CA ALA A 328 -1.14 19.83 0.65
C ALA A 328 -0.68 21.10 1.37
N CYS A 329 -1.58 22.05 1.64
CA CYS A 329 -1.29 23.27 2.41
C CYS A 329 -0.85 22.95 3.84
N ARG A 330 -1.57 22.05 4.52
CA ARG A 330 -1.20 21.61 5.88
C ARG A 330 0.12 20.89 5.90
N TYR A 331 0.35 20.00 4.95
CA TYR A 331 1.61 19.27 4.81
C TYR A 331 2.78 20.23 4.54
N ALA A 332 2.63 21.15 3.58
CA ALA A 332 3.65 22.13 3.25
C ALA A 332 4.01 23.01 4.46
N ARG A 333 3.01 23.50 5.19
CA ARG A 333 3.20 24.32 6.40
C ARG A 333 3.96 23.56 7.49
N THR A 334 3.58 22.31 7.77
CA THR A 334 4.25 21.46 8.77
C THR A 334 5.73 21.26 8.46
N HIS A 335 6.07 21.13 7.17
CA HIS A 335 7.44 20.92 6.70
C HIS A 335 8.16 22.21 6.25
N LYS A 336 7.55 23.39 6.44
CA LYS A 336 8.05 24.68 5.95
C LYS A 336 8.44 24.64 4.46
N ALA A 337 7.65 23.90 3.69
CA ALA A 337 7.85 23.68 2.27
C ALA A 337 7.23 24.81 1.45
N GLN A 338 7.79 25.06 0.28
CA GLN A 338 7.14 25.89 -0.74
C GLN A 338 6.10 25.06 -1.48
N LEU A 339 4.90 25.62 -1.67
CA LEU A 339 3.81 24.96 -2.39
C LEU A 339 3.48 25.76 -3.66
N THR A 340 3.71 25.14 -4.81
CA THR A 340 3.25 25.67 -6.11
C THR A 340 2.04 24.85 -6.56
N VAL A 341 0.93 25.52 -6.82
CA VAL A 341 -0.30 24.97 -7.33
C VAL A 341 -0.37 25.26 -8.83
N ILE A 342 -0.53 24.22 -9.63
CA ILE A 342 -0.61 24.36 -11.08
C ILE A 342 -1.89 23.73 -11.63
N THR A 343 -2.38 24.30 -12.73
CA THR A 343 -3.39 23.67 -13.58
C THR A 343 -2.93 23.72 -15.02
N ILE A 344 -3.26 22.69 -15.77
CA ILE A 344 -2.93 22.60 -17.19
C ILE A 344 -4.20 22.79 -18.00
N VAL A 345 -4.14 23.74 -18.93
CA VAL A 345 -5.19 23.96 -19.93
C VAL A 345 -4.77 23.28 -21.22
N GLU A 346 -5.54 22.29 -21.66
CA GLU A 346 -5.25 21.60 -22.91
C GLU A 346 -5.64 22.44 -24.13
N VAL A 347 -4.64 22.81 -24.93
CA VAL A 347 -4.83 23.62 -26.14
C VAL A 347 -5.16 22.71 -27.32
N PRO A 348 -6.28 22.92 -28.03
CA PRO A 348 -6.60 22.13 -29.22
C PRO A 348 -5.57 22.39 -30.32
N MET A 349 -5.33 21.39 -31.18
CA MET A 349 -4.38 21.48 -32.30
C MET A 349 -4.72 22.59 -33.31
N SER A 350 -5.97 23.08 -33.31
CA SER A 350 -6.43 24.20 -34.14
C SER A 350 -5.95 25.57 -33.67
N LEU A 351 -5.45 25.68 -32.44
CA LEU A 351 -4.97 26.93 -31.85
C LEU A 351 -3.46 26.85 -31.58
N PRO A 352 -2.74 27.97 -31.71
CA PRO A 352 -1.37 28.06 -31.21
C PRO A 352 -1.35 28.01 -29.67
N VAL A 353 -0.27 27.46 -29.08
CA VAL A 353 -0.19 27.23 -27.63
C VAL A 353 -0.20 28.53 -26.83
N ASP A 354 0.26 29.62 -27.45
CA ASP A 354 0.30 30.98 -26.93
C ASP A 354 -0.91 31.83 -27.34
N ALA A 355 -2.01 31.22 -27.81
CA ALA A 355 -3.25 31.94 -28.06
C ALA A 355 -3.74 32.64 -26.79
N PRO A 356 -4.14 33.92 -26.84
CA PRO A 356 -4.58 34.66 -25.66
C PRO A 356 -5.92 34.17 -25.09
N ASP A 357 -6.73 33.50 -25.91
CA ASP A 357 -8.06 33.00 -25.54
C ASP A 357 -8.16 31.50 -25.83
N VAL A 358 -7.51 30.70 -24.96
CA VAL A 358 -7.60 29.24 -25.02
C VAL A 358 -8.89 28.78 -24.33
N PRO A 359 -9.69 27.90 -24.95
CA PRO A 359 -10.83 27.27 -24.28
C PRO A 359 -10.43 26.68 -22.93
N GLY A 360 -11.13 27.07 -21.87
CA GLY A 360 -10.85 26.61 -20.49
C GLY A 360 -9.92 27.50 -19.68
N LEU A 361 -9.27 28.51 -20.27
CA LEU A 361 -8.40 29.45 -19.53
C LEU A 361 -9.16 30.23 -18.45
N ALA A 362 -10.36 30.73 -18.75
CA ALA A 362 -11.21 31.42 -17.78
C ALA A 362 -11.62 30.51 -16.60
N VAL A 363 -11.92 29.24 -16.89
CA VAL A 363 -12.25 28.22 -15.88
C VAL A 363 -11.02 27.93 -15.01
N ALA A 364 -9.85 27.78 -15.62
CA ALA A 364 -8.58 27.59 -14.91
C ALA A 364 -8.25 28.74 -13.96
N ASN A 365 -8.44 29.99 -14.39
CA ASN A 365 -8.25 31.16 -13.52
C ASN A 365 -9.22 31.14 -12.34
N THR A 366 -10.50 30.83 -12.58
CA THR A 366 -11.51 30.69 -11.51
C THR A 366 -11.12 29.60 -10.50
N ILE A 367 -10.54 28.49 -10.97
CA ILE A 367 -10.02 27.41 -10.12
C ILE A 367 -8.81 27.91 -9.30
N MET A 368 -7.93 28.72 -9.88
CA MET A 368 -6.78 29.30 -9.17
C MET A 368 -7.21 30.31 -8.10
N ASP A 369 -8.17 31.19 -8.39
CA ASP A 369 -8.74 32.10 -7.40
C ASP A 369 -9.34 31.34 -6.21
N ALA A 370 -10.03 30.23 -6.49
CA ALA A 370 -10.54 29.34 -5.46
C ALA A 370 -9.41 28.66 -4.65
N ALA A 371 -8.32 28.26 -5.31
CA ALA A 371 -7.16 27.67 -4.66
C ALA A 371 -6.45 28.66 -3.72
N GLU A 372 -6.31 29.93 -4.13
CA GLU A 372 -5.74 31.00 -3.31
C GLU A 372 -6.59 31.27 -2.07
N ARG A 373 -7.91 31.31 -2.22
CA ARG A 373 -8.83 31.43 -1.09
C ARG A 373 -8.69 30.27 -0.10
N ILE A 374 -8.58 29.02 -0.58
CA ILE A 374 -8.36 27.84 0.27
C ILE A 374 -7.02 27.93 0.99
N ALA A 375 -5.95 28.33 0.30
CA ALA A 375 -4.64 28.50 0.91
C ALA A 375 -4.64 29.60 1.97
N PHE A 376 -5.35 30.71 1.73
CA PHE A 376 -5.55 31.77 2.69
C PHE A 376 -6.28 31.27 3.94
N GLU A 377 -7.37 30.52 3.80
CA GLU A 377 -8.08 29.87 4.92
C GLU A 377 -7.18 28.94 5.74
N GLU A 378 -6.28 28.20 5.08
CA GLU A 378 -5.31 27.31 5.73
C GLU A 378 -4.07 28.03 6.28
N ASN A 379 -3.98 29.36 6.14
CA ASN A 379 -2.83 30.19 6.51
C ASN A 379 -1.52 29.74 5.81
N SER A 380 -1.60 29.40 4.54
CA SER A 380 -0.48 28.98 3.71
C SER A 380 -0.30 29.93 2.53
N HIS A 381 0.96 30.20 2.18
CA HIS A 381 1.30 30.95 0.97
C HIS A 381 1.52 29.94 -0.16
N ILE A 382 0.82 30.13 -1.28
CA ILE A 382 0.96 29.29 -2.48
C ILE A 382 1.40 30.15 -3.65
N ASN A 383 2.15 29.56 -4.57
CA ASN A 383 2.35 30.12 -5.90
C ASN A 383 1.35 29.46 -6.85
N THR A 384 0.61 30.23 -7.62
CA THR A 384 -0.35 29.72 -8.60
C THR A 384 0.17 29.92 -10.02
N GLU A 385 0.10 28.88 -10.85
CA GLU A 385 0.47 28.98 -12.27
C GLU A 385 -0.54 28.24 -13.15
N VAL A 386 -0.96 28.89 -14.24
CA VAL A 386 -1.78 28.27 -15.29
C VAL A 386 -0.90 28.03 -16.51
N ILE A 387 -0.83 26.78 -16.96
CA ILE A 387 0.06 26.38 -18.04
C ILE A 387 -0.75 25.84 -19.21
N ALA A 388 -0.59 26.46 -20.37
CA ALA A 388 -1.16 25.97 -21.62
C ALA A 388 -0.26 24.87 -22.21
N SER A 389 -0.82 23.69 -22.47
CA SER A 389 -0.10 22.57 -23.08
C SER A 389 -1.00 21.76 -24.00
N ARG A 390 -0.45 20.98 -24.92
CA ARG A 390 -1.23 20.02 -25.72
C ARG A 390 -1.43 18.68 -25.05
N ASN A 391 -0.67 18.40 -23.99
CA ASN A 391 -0.74 17.14 -23.28
C ASN A 391 -0.36 17.34 -21.81
N THR A 392 -1.32 17.14 -20.93
CA THR A 392 -1.19 17.32 -19.48
C THR A 392 -0.05 16.50 -18.88
N ALA A 393 0.01 15.21 -19.19
CA ALA A 393 1.03 14.31 -18.65
C ALA A 393 2.47 14.78 -18.95
N THR A 394 2.74 15.10 -20.22
CA THR A 394 4.08 15.50 -20.66
C THR A 394 4.50 16.85 -20.09
N ALA A 395 3.58 17.80 -19.99
CA ALA A 395 3.86 19.08 -19.36
C ALA A 395 4.14 18.93 -17.86
N LEU A 396 3.38 18.12 -17.13
CA LEU A 396 3.66 17.83 -15.71
C LEU A 396 5.04 17.20 -15.52
N LEU A 397 5.44 16.27 -16.38
CA LEU A 397 6.80 15.72 -16.37
C LEU A 397 7.86 16.80 -16.58
N GLU A 398 7.69 17.66 -17.58
CA GLU A 398 8.64 18.73 -17.91
C GLU A 398 8.76 19.75 -16.77
N ILE A 399 7.64 20.17 -16.19
CA ILE A 399 7.58 21.09 -15.05
C ILE A 399 8.30 20.48 -13.85
N MET A 400 8.01 19.22 -13.51
CA MET A 400 8.68 18.54 -12.39
C MET A 400 10.19 18.42 -12.64
N SER A 401 10.62 18.11 -13.87
CA SER A 401 12.04 17.97 -14.21
C SER A 401 12.81 19.29 -14.26
N ARG A 402 12.17 20.41 -14.58
CA ARG A 402 12.84 21.72 -14.70
C ARG A 402 12.67 22.62 -13.47
N GLY A 403 11.57 22.48 -12.75
CA GLY A 403 11.17 23.38 -11.66
C GLY A 403 11.86 23.12 -10.33
N GLY A 404 12.70 22.09 -10.22
CA GLY A 404 13.38 21.75 -8.96
C GLY A 404 12.44 21.26 -7.86
N TYR A 405 11.26 20.75 -8.23
CA TYR A 405 10.28 20.21 -7.29
C TYR A 405 10.71 18.82 -6.79
N ASN A 406 10.56 18.58 -5.49
CA ASN A 406 10.97 17.33 -4.85
C ASN A 406 9.82 16.33 -4.70
N LEU A 407 8.57 16.81 -4.69
CA LEU A 407 7.37 16.01 -4.49
C LEU A 407 6.24 16.56 -5.35
N MET A 408 5.55 15.65 -6.04
CA MET A 408 4.28 15.95 -6.70
C MET A 408 3.12 15.42 -5.87
N ILE A 409 2.10 16.24 -5.63
CA ILE A 409 0.83 15.84 -5.03
C ILE A 409 -0.28 16.08 -6.06
N MET A 410 -1.19 15.12 -6.19
CA MET A 410 -2.33 15.18 -7.11
C MET A 410 -3.59 14.72 -6.40
N GLU A 411 -4.69 15.43 -6.63
CA GLU A 411 -6.03 14.95 -6.26
C GLU A 411 -6.62 14.18 -7.44
N THR A 412 -7.21 13.01 -7.16
CA THR A 412 -7.92 12.18 -8.14
C THR A 412 -9.33 11.87 -7.65
N ASN A 413 -10.23 11.76 -8.61
CA ASN A 413 -11.61 11.35 -8.42
C ASN A 413 -11.82 9.92 -8.94
N ASP A 414 -12.83 9.23 -8.39
CA ASP A 414 -13.08 7.79 -8.55
C ASP A 414 -13.21 7.28 -10.00
N THR A 415 -13.39 8.19 -10.97
CA THR A 415 -13.65 7.89 -12.39
C THR A 415 -12.39 7.81 -13.25
N THR A 416 -11.23 8.33 -12.80
CA THR A 416 -10.08 8.49 -13.71
C THR A 416 -9.19 7.26 -13.86
N ILE A 417 -9.34 6.21 -13.05
CA ILE A 417 -8.53 4.99 -13.17
C ILE A 417 -9.41 3.84 -13.66
N GLU A 418 -9.35 3.55 -14.96
CA GLU A 418 -9.99 2.37 -15.53
C GLU A 418 -9.13 1.10 -15.32
N PRO A 419 -9.74 0.03 -14.75
CA PRO A 419 -9.24 -1.33 -14.78
C PRO A 419 -8.87 -1.86 -16.18
N GLY A 420 -7.58 -2.05 -16.45
CA GLY A 420 -7.14 -2.86 -17.60
C GLY A 420 -6.99 -2.15 -18.94
N THR A 421 -7.44 -0.91 -19.07
CA THR A 421 -7.10 -0.01 -20.19
C THR A 421 -5.89 0.83 -19.77
N LEU A 422 -4.69 0.31 -20.08
CA LEU A 422 -3.44 1.04 -19.94
C LEU A 422 -3.27 2.04 -21.09
N ASP A 423 -4.32 2.82 -21.33
CA ASP A 423 -4.30 3.76 -22.43
C ASP A 423 -3.48 4.98 -22.02
N THR A 424 -2.60 5.36 -22.94
CA THR A 424 -1.83 6.61 -22.96
C THR A 424 -2.67 7.87 -22.74
N GLU A 425 -4.00 7.73 -22.76
CA GLU A 425 -5.00 8.77 -22.51
C GLU A 425 -5.17 9.09 -21.01
N ASN A 426 -4.87 8.14 -20.11
CA ASN A 426 -4.91 8.40 -18.67
C ASN A 426 -3.57 8.94 -18.14
N TYR A 427 -3.49 10.26 -18.00
CA TYR A 427 -2.28 10.95 -17.54
C TYR A 427 -1.82 10.51 -16.13
N VAL A 428 -2.71 10.12 -15.22
CA VAL A 428 -2.33 9.64 -13.88
C VAL A 428 -1.52 8.35 -13.99
N SER A 429 -2.02 7.38 -14.75
CA SER A 429 -1.32 6.11 -14.97
C SER A 429 0.04 6.32 -15.66
N TYR A 430 0.11 7.26 -16.60
CA TYR A 430 1.35 7.65 -17.25
C TYR A 430 2.37 8.24 -16.26
N LEU A 431 1.94 9.17 -15.39
CA LEU A 431 2.78 9.78 -14.37
C LEU A 431 3.27 8.78 -13.32
N MET A 432 2.40 7.89 -12.84
CA MET A 432 2.76 6.83 -11.90
C MET A 432 3.91 5.95 -12.42
N ARG A 433 3.99 5.78 -13.74
CA ARG A 433 5.06 4.99 -14.40
C ARG A 433 6.30 5.79 -14.72
N ARG A 434 6.16 7.02 -15.21
CA ARG A 434 7.28 7.76 -15.83
C ARG A 434 7.82 8.93 -15.03
N LEU A 435 7.11 9.42 -14.02
CA LEU A 435 7.61 10.54 -13.22
C LEU A 435 8.90 10.11 -12.50
N PRO A 436 10.02 10.86 -12.61
CA PRO A 436 11.23 10.49 -11.87
C PRO A 436 11.11 10.76 -10.38
N HIS A 437 10.29 11.74 -10.00
CA HIS A 437 10.08 12.19 -8.63
C HIS A 437 9.04 11.34 -7.87
N PRO A 438 9.01 11.43 -6.53
CA PRO A 438 7.90 10.94 -5.73
C PRO A 438 6.57 11.56 -6.15
N LEU A 439 5.51 10.76 -6.16
CA LEU A 439 4.14 11.19 -6.48
C LEU A 439 3.18 10.70 -5.42
N TRP A 440 2.37 11.61 -4.88
CA TRP A 440 1.29 11.31 -3.97
C TRP A 440 -0.04 11.53 -4.67
N LEU A 441 -0.81 10.47 -4.83
CA LEU A 441 -2.13 10.52 -5.41
C LEU A 441 -3.15 10.37 -4.29
N LEU A 442 -3.92 11.43 -4.06
CA LEU A 442 -4.88 11.53 -2.99
C LEU A 442 -6.30 11.44 -3.55
N ARG A 443 -7.10 10.53 -2.99
CA ARG A 443 -8.54 10.49 -3.19
C ARG A 443 -9.24 10.85 -1.88
N THR A 444 -10.06 11.89 -1.90
CA THR A 444 -10.86 12.36 -0.77
C THR A 444 -12.31 11.89 -0.93
N LYS A 445 -12.93 11.44 0.16
CA LYS A 445 -14.30 10.92 0.14
C LYS A 445 -15.36 12.03 0.05
N GLU A 446 -15.01 13.30 0.19
CA GLU A 446 -15.98 14.40 0.00
C GLU A 446 -16.75 14.28 -1.34
N TYR A 447 -16.15 13.66 -2.37
CA TYR A 447 -16.80 13.35 -3.65
C TYR A 447 -17.85 12.23 -3.62
N ALA A 448 -17.74 11.22 -2.75
CA ALA A 448 -18.58 10.02 -2.82
C ALA A 448 -20.03 10.26 -2.35
N LYS A 449 -20.33 11.43 -1.75
CA LYS A 449 -21.70 11.81 -1.38
C LYS A 449 -22.55 12.32 -2.57
N GLY A 450 -21.96 12.47 -3.76
CA GLY A 450 -22.61 13.03 -4.95
C GLY A 450 -22.99 12.05 -6.06
N LEU A 451 -22.62 10.75 -5.97
CA LEU A 451 -23.05 9.76 -6.97
C LEU A 451 -24.33 9.05 -6.50
N PRO A 452 -25.41 9.04 -7.30
CA PRO A 452 -26.57 8.21 -7.02
C PRO A 452 -26.15 6.73 -7.01
N SER A 453 -26.63 6.01 -5.99
CA SER A 453 -26.40 4.58 -5.71
C SER A 453 -26.82 3.65 -6.84
#